data_AF-A0A545SBR2-F1
#
_entry.id   AF-A0A545SBR2-F1
#
_cell.length_a   1.000
_cell.length_b   1.000
_cell.length_c   1.000
_cell.angle_alpha   90.00
_cell.angle_beta   90.00
_cell.angle_gamma   90.00
#
_symmetry.space_group_name_H-M   'P 1'
#
loop_
_entity.id
_entity.type
_entity.pdbx_description
1 polymer ?
#
loop_
_entity_poly.entity_id
_entity_poly.type
_entity_poly.pdbx_seq_one_letter_code
_entity_poly.pdbx_strand_id
1 'polypeptide(L)'
;MSRICTQCDAINVDYASFCKNCGTKLNKEQNNNTNDNFSESERYFNNVDKSNIYIVLAFSLLIMFIFLVLSTNGRANNEQVET
;
A
#
# COMPACT_ATOMS: atom_id res chain seq x y z
N MET A 1 22.25 -9.14 10.51
CA MET A 1 21.13 -9.33 11.45
C MET A 1 21.26 -10.78 11.97
N SER A 2 20.47 -11.24 12.93
CA SER A 2 20.52 -12.65 13.36
C SER A 2 19.13 -13.18 13.71
N ARG A 3 18.94 -14.50 13.57
CA ARG A 3 17.68 -15.20 13.88
C ARG A 3 17.86 -16.18 15.02
N ILE A 4 16.91 -16.18 15.93
CA ILE A 4 16.88 -17.12 17.07
C ILE A 4 16.02 -18.32 16.68
N CYS A 5 16.54 -19.53 16.88
CA CYS A 5 15.80 -20.75 16.63
C CYS A 5 14.74 -20.98 17.72
N THR A 6 13.47 -21.08 17.36
CA THR A 6 12.36 -21.31 18.31
C THR A 6 12.32 -22.70 18.93
N GLN A 7 13.20 -23.62 18.51
CA GLN A 7 13.28 -24.98 19.04
C GLN A 7 14.44 -25.19 20.03
N CYS A 8 15.50 -24.37 19.95
CA CYS A 8 16.69 -24.58 20.78
C CYS A 8 17.42 -23.27 21.17
N ASP A 9 16.82 -22.13 20.87
CA ASP A 9 17.32 -20.78 21.15
C ASP A 9 18.71 -20.43 20.58
N ALA A 10 19.24 -21.28 19.69
CA ALA A 10 20.51 -21.01 19.03
C ALA A 10 20.41 -19.79 18.09
N ILE A 11 21.43 -18.94 18.15
CA ILE A 11 21.59 -17.79 17.27
C ILE A 11 22.17 -18.24 15.93
N ASN A 12 21.43 -17.95 14.85
CA ASN A 12 21.76 -18.28 13.47
C ASN A 12 21.90 -17.00 12.63
N VAL A 13 22.61 -17.09 11.51
CA VAL A 13 22.69 -16.02 10.52
C VAL A 13 21.34 -15.86 9.80
N ASP A 14 20.99 -14.64 9.37
CA ASP A 14 19.64 -14.34 8.83
C ASP A 14 19.23 -15.19 7.62
N TYR A 15 20.21 -15.54 6.80
CA TYR A 15 20.02 -16.29 5.56
C TYR A 15 20.13 -17.81 5.77
N ALA A 16 20.30 -18.28 7.01
CA ALA A 16 20.32 -19.70 7.31
C ALA A 16 18.95 -20.33 7.04
N SER A 17 18.92 -21.34 6.17
CA SER A 17 17.72 -22.14 5.89
C SER A 17 17.39 -23.12 7.04
N PHE A 18 18.40 -23.49 7.82
CA PHE A 18 18.30 -24.46 8.91
C PHE A 18 19.13 -24.00 10.12
N CYS A 19 18.69 -24.38 11.32
CA CYS A 19 19.42 -24.12 12.55
C CYS A 19 20.73 -24.91 12.58
N LYS A 20 21.84 -24.22 12.83
CA LYS A 20 23.17 -24.84 12.94
C LYS A 20 23.31 -25.84 14.10
N ASN A 21 22.42 -25.76 15.10
CA ASN A 21 22.49 -26.56 16.31
C ASN A 21 21.54 -27.77 16.28
N CYS A 22 20.29 -27.56 15.88
CA CYS A 22 19.25 -28.60 15.96
C CYS A 22 18.69 -29.04 14.59
N GLY A 23 19.11 -28.42 13.48
CA GLY A 23 18.65 -28.77 12.14
C GLY A 23 17.22 -28.33 11.79
N THR A 24 16.48 -27.71 12.72
CA THR A 24 15.13 -27.17 12.45
C THR A 24 15.18 -26.15 11.31
N LYS A 25 14.25 -26.28 10.35
CA LYS A 25 14.09 -25.34 9.24
C LYS A 25 13.69 -23.95 9.79
N LEU A 26 14.43 -22.92 9.41
CA LEU A 26 14.16 -21.54 9.80
C LEU A 26 13.29 -20.89 8.73
N ASN A 27 12.03 -20.60 9.04
CA ASN A 27 11.12 -19.95 8.10
C ASN A 27 11.50 -18.48 7.92
N LYS A 28 11.47 -18.01 6.66
CA LYS A 28 11.91 -16.65 6.30
C LYS A 28 11.03 -15.54 6.86
N GLU A 29 9.83 -15.87 7.33
CA GLU A 29 8.78 -14.92 7.71
C GLU A 29 8.70 -14.66 9.23
N GLN A 30 9.50 -15.35 10.06
CA GLN A 30 9.51 -15.13 11.50
C GLN A 30 10.56 -14.08 11.90
N ASN A 31 10.31 -12.84 11.48
CA ASN A 31 11.03 -11.65 11.94
C ASN A 31 10.06 -10.72 12.69
N ASN A 32 9.27 -11.28 13.61
CA ASN A 32 8.38 -10.50 14.47
C ASN A 32 8.76 -10.75 15.92
N ASN A 33 9.87 -10.17 16.33
CA ASN A 33 10.17 -9.86 17.73
C ASN A 33 11.22 -8.75 17.74
N THR A 34 10.78 -7.54 17.44
CA THR A 34 11.48 -6.35 17.90
C THR A 34 10.63 -5.80 19.03
N ASN A 35 11.17 -5.82 20.24
CA ASN A 35 10.62 -5.13 21.38
C ASN A 35 10.31 -3.69 20.98
N ASP A 36 9.04 -3.31 21.09
CA ASP A 36 8.49 -2.02 20.74
C ASP A 36 9.14 -0.92 21.58
N ASN A 37 10.23 -0.36 21.06
CA ASN A 37 10.74 0.99 21.35
C ASN A 37 11.15 1.62 20.02
N PHE A 38 10.23 1.59 19.04
CA PHE A 38 10.39 2.23 17.74
C PHE A 38 9.16 3.10 17.50
N SER A 39 9.44 4.36 17.18
CA SER A 39 8.54 5.51 17.18
C SER A 39 7.18 5.27 16.52
N GLU A 40 6.17 5.80 17.20
CA GLU A 40 4.77 6.01 16.82
C GLU A 40 4.60 6.76 15.47
N SER A 41 5.00 6.16 14.34
CA SER A 41 4.87 6.81 13.03
C SER A 41 4.57 5.88 11.84
N GLU A 42 4.65 4.55 11.98
CA GLU A 42 4.55 3.65 10.81
C GLU A 42 3.24 2.84 10.68
N ARG A 43 2.22 3.07 11.53
CA ARG A 43 0.88 2.47 11.33
C ARG A 43 -0.08 3.31 10.48
N TYR A 44 0.40 4.34 9.78
CA TYR A 44 -0.47 5.19 8.95
C TYR A 44 -0.47 4.82 7.45
N PHE A 45 0.50 4.07 6.95
CA PHE A 45 0.70 4.02 5.48
C PHE A 45 0.12 2.81 4.74
N ASN A 46 -0.22 1.70 5.42
CA ASN A 46 -0.64 0.46 4.73
C ASN A 46 -2.16 0.18 4.83
N ASN A 47 -2.96 1.20 5.15
CA ASN A 47 -4.42 1.12 5.01
C ASN A 47 -4.89 1.65 3.63
N VAL A 48 -3.95 1.96 2.72
CA VAL A 48 -4.24 2.42 1.36
C VAL A 48 -4.17 1.27 0.35
N ASP A 49 -4.19 0.02 0.80
CA ASP A 49 -4.11 -1.13 -0.09
C ASP A 49 -5.49 -1.78 -0.24
N LYS A 50 -6.06 -1.64 -1.45
CA LYS A 50 -7.27 -2.31 -1.99
C LYS A 50 -8.62 -1.59 -1.86
N SER A 51 -8.78 -0.57 -1.01
CA SER A 51 -10.12 0.03 -0.82
C SER A 51 -10.58 1.04 -1.89
N ASN A 52 -9.71 1.69 -2.68
CA ASN A 52 -10.14 2.97 -3.31
C ASN A 52 -9.84 3.14 -4.80
N ILE A 53 -9.51 2.10 -5.57
CA ILE A 53 -9.32 2.25 -7.03
C ILE A 53 -10.62 2.62 -7.75
N TYR A 54 -11.76 2.06 -7.33
CA TYR A 54 -13.07 2.37 -7.90
C TYR A 54 -13.48 3.83 -7.66
N ILE A 55 -13.06 4.42 -6.54
CA ILE A 55 -13.36 5.82 -6.20
C ILE A 55 -12.62 6.76 -7.17
N VAL A 56 -11.34 6.49 -7.41
CA VAL A 56 -10.54 7.27 -8.37
C VAL A 56 -11.14 7.18 -9.78
N LEU A 57 -11.48 5.97 -10.22
CA LEU A 57 -12.11 5.75 -11.53
C LEU A 57 -13.46 6.46 -11.65
N ALA A 58 -14.29 6.41 -10.61
CA ALA A 58 -15.59 7.09 -10.59
C ALA A 58 -15.44 8.61 -10.70
N PHE A 59 -14.50 9.22 -9.96
CA PHE A 59 -14.21 10.65 -10.07
C PHE A 59 -13.67 11.02 -11.46
N SER A 60 -12.79 10.22 -12.04
CA SER A 60 -12.29 10.46 -13.40
C SER A 60 -13.41 10.46 -14.44
N LEU A 61 -14.35 9.52 -14.36
CA LEU A 61 -15.51 9.45 -15.26
C LEU A 61 -16.47 10.64 -15.06
N LEU A 62 -16.73 11.02 -13.81
CA LEU A 62 -17.61 12.14 -13.49
C LEU A 62 -17.06 13.48 -14.01
N ILE A 63 -15.76 13.72 -13.84
CA ILE A 63 -15.10 14.92 -14.36
C ILE A 63 -15.20 14.97 -15.88
N MET A 64 -14.94 13.85 -16.57
CA MET A 64 -15.03 13.77 -18.02
C MET A 64 -16.45 14.05 -18.53
N PHE A 65 -17.47 13.52 -17.85
CA PHE A 65 -18.88 13.80 -18.17
C PHE A 65 -19.23 15.28 -18.01
N ILE A 66 -18.77 15.93 -16.94
CA ILE A 66 -18.98 17.37 -16.74
C ILE A 66 -18.35 18.17 -17.89
N PHE A 67 -17.13 17.84 -18.31
CA PHE A 67 -16.49 18.51 -19.44
C PHE A 67 -17.29 18.35 -20.74
N LEU A 68 -17.85 17.16 -21.02
CA LEU A 68 -18.72 16.96 -22.17
C LEU A 68 -19.95 17.87 -22.12
N VAL A 69 -20.64 17.92 -20.98
CA VAL A 69 -21.82 18.77 -20.79
C VAL A 69 -21.48 20.26 -20.92
N LEU A 70 -20.32 20.69 -20.41
CA LEU A 70 -19.85 22.07 -20.57
C LEU A 70 -19.51 22.38 -22.03
N SER A 71 -18.93 21.43 -22.77
CA SER A 71 -18.63 21.62 -24.19
C SER A 71 -19.88 21.71 -25.07
N THR A 72 -20.97 21.02 -24.71
CA THR A 72 -22.24 21.09 -25.44
C THR A 72 -23.04 22.34 -25.07
N ASN A 73 -23.07 22.71 -23.79
CA ASN A 73 -23.83 23.87 -23.31
C ASN A 73 -23.07 25.20 -23.47
N GLY A 74 -21.73 25.19 -23.52
CA GLY A 74 -20.90 26.37 -23.77
C GLY A 74 -21.05 26.97 -25.18
N ARG A 75 -21.74 26.26 -26.08
CA ARG A 75 -22.14 26.77 -27.40
C ARG A 75 -23.42 27.60 -27.39
N ALA A 76 -24.25 27.52 -26.35
CA ALA A 76 -25.58 28.15 -26.34
C ALA A 76 -25.58 29.65 -25.96
N ASN A 77 -24.48 30.20 -25.43
CA ASN A 77 -24.45 31.55 -24.88
C ASN A 77 -23.78 32.60 -25.79
N ASN A 78 -23.30 32.21 -26.97
CA ASN A 78 -22.53 33.10 -27.85
C ASN A 78 -23.29 33.47 -29.14
N GLU A 79 -24.56 33.11 -29.28
CA GLU A 79 -25.38 33.40 -30.46
C GLU A 79 -26.42 34.51 -30.21
N GLN A 80 -26.05 35.58 -29.50
CA GLN A 80 -26.89 36.78 -29.33
C GLN A 80 -26.09 38.11 -29.35
N VAL A 81 -24.88 38.13 -29.94
CA VAL A 81 -24.18 39.41 -30.22
C VAL A 81 -23.82 39.47 -31.70
N GLU A 82 -24.85 39.60 -32.52
CA GLU A 82 -24.73 40.15 -33.86
C GLU A 82 -25.82 41.22 -34.00
N THR A 83 -25.45 42.45 -33.67
CA THR A 83 -26.14 43.70 -34.06
C THR A 83 -25.11 44.61 -34.70
#